data_AF-A0A4S4DWJ8-F1
#
_entry.id   AF-A0A4S4DWJ8-F1
#
_cell.length_a   1.000
_cell.length_b   1.000
_cell.length_c   1.000
_cell.angle_alpha   90.00
_cell.angle_beta   90.00
_cell.angle_gamma   90.00
#
_symmetry.space_group_name_H-M   'P 1'
#
loop_
_entity.id
_entity.type
_entity.pdbx_description
1 polymer ?
#
loop_
_entity_poly.entity_id
_entity_poly.type
_entity_poly.pdbx_seq_one_letter_code
_entity_poly.pdbx_strand_id
1 'polypeptide(L)'
;MDFHTATGSPSSSTSSSDPNLTNSHHHNGGHNHHDTDPMHSWWESISKARSRIHLLSSLLPPSSSSTAASLDSLADSDRPARSLLSSFSAYSALSSSLSSPLSGSGDDPLCQWLYETYQSSDTDLRLVVLSFIPLLSGIYLSRIHSSSASMPSLAGFEAVLLSLYAAETKSRAGKPVLPVLRILGHCLLAPLNAEEVKDAASMAVRCLYARASHDLAPQAILATRSLIQLDKRARESARATAMATAVSNANTPSKAKKPEILLVSK
;
A
#
# COMPACT_ATOMS: atom_id res chain seq x y z
N MET A 1 -43.32 21.91 43.95
CA MET A 1 -42.75 21.97 45.31
C MET A 1 -42.87 20.58 45.89
N ASP A 2 -41.75 19.88 45.86
CA ASP A 2 -41.55 18.52 46.35
C ASP A 2 -41.74 18.40 47.86
N PHE A 3 -42.38 17.32 48.32
CA PHE A 3 -42.07 16.69 49.62
C PHE A 3 -42.41 15.18 49.58
N HIS A 4 -41.35 14.39 49.72
CA HIS A 4 -41.17 13.01 50.15
C HIS A 4 -42.38 12.09 50.48
N THR A 5 -42.33 10.86 49.93
CA THR A 5 -42.74 9.65 50.66
C THR A 5 -41.76 8.51 50.41
N ALA A 6 -41.13 8.04 51.49
CA ALA A 6 -40.40 6.77 51.56
C ALA A 6 -41.34 5.72 52.15
N THR A 7 -41.43 4.54 51.54
CA THR A 7 -42.08 3.36 52.13
C THR A 7 -41.36 2.08 51.67
N GLY A 8 -41.03 1.21 52.65
CA GLY A 8 -40.97 -0.26 52.46
C GLY A 8 -39.60 -0.93 52.29
N SER A 9 -39.04 -1.46 53.37
CA SER A 9 -38.18 -2.68 53.39
C SER A 9 -39.07 -3.95 53.47
N PRO A 10 -38.60 -5.22 53.58
CA PRO A 10 -37.23 -5.80 53.57
C PRO A 10 -37.09 -7.09 52.72
N SER A 11 -35.88 -7.65 52.57
CA SER A 11 -35.60 -9.09 52.75
C SER A 11 -34.11 -9.42 52.63
N SER A 12 -33.68 -10.25 53.56
CA SER A 12 -32.33 -10.66 53.91
C SER A 12 -31.92 -12.00 53.30
N SER A 13 -30.63 -12.14 52.96
CA SER A 13 -29.90 -13.40 53.14
C SER A 13 -28.39 -13.17 53.07
N THR A 14 -27.78 -13.12 54.25
CA THR A 14 -26.36 -13.32 54.52
C THR A 14 -26.03 -14.80 54.41
N SER A 15 -24.97 -15.16 53.69
CA SER A 15 -24.29 -16.44 53.88
C SER A 15 -22.78 -16.22 53.87
N SER A 16 -22.25 -16.18 55.09
CA SER A 16 -20.83 -16.25 55.45
C SER A 16 -20.37 -17.70 55.42
N SER A 17 -19.22 -17.99 54.81
CA SER A 17 -18.36 -19.13 55.16
C SER A 17 -16.97 -18.95 54.53
N ASP A 18 -16.02 -18.41 55.30
CA ASP A 18 -14.60 -18.77 55.18
C ASP A 18 -14.39 -20.13 55.85
N PRO A 19 -13.43 -20.94 55.35
CA PRO A 19 -12.36 -21.32 56.25
C PRO A 19 -10.97 -21.27 55.62
N ASN A 20 -10.00 -21.23 56.52
CA ASN A 20 -8.62 -20.81 56.38
C ASN A 20 -7.69 -21.87 55.71
N LEU A 21 -6.73 -21.35 54.92
CA LEU A 21 -5.35 -21.81 54.64
C LEU A 21 -4.99 -23.32 54.64
N THR A 22 -4.53 -23.82 53.48
CA THR A 22 -3.28 -24.61 53.35
C THR A 22 -2.65 -24.46 51.97
N ASN A 23 -1.32 -24.32 51.98
CA ASN A 23 -0.37 -24.15 50.88
C ASN A 23 -0.22 -25.43 50.02
N SER A 24 -0.26 -25.32 48.69
CA SER A 24 0.39 -26.30 47.79
C SER A 24 0.68 -25.71 46.41
N HIS A 25 1.97 -25.72 46.05
CA HIS A 25 2.51 -25.52 44.70
C HIS A 25 1.78 -26.36 43.64
N HIS A 26 1.36 -25.75 42.53
CA HIS A 26 1.77 -26.11 41.16
C HIS A 26 1.03 -25.26 40.11
N HIS A 27 1.81 -24.80 39.12
CA HIS A 27 1.44 -24.37 37.77
C HIS A 27 0.13 -23.60 37.55
N ASN A 28 0.25 -22.32 37.20
CA ASN A 28 -0.27 -21.93 35.89
C ASN A 28 0.51 -20.75 35.31
N GLY A 29 1.01 -20.93 34.10
CA GLY A 29 1.73 -19.89 33.35
C GLY A 29 0.80 -18.72 33.09
N GLY A 30 1.19 -17.54 33.56
CA GLY A 30 0.59 -16.27 33.20
C GLY A 30 0.73 -16.03 31.70
N HIS A 31 -0.24 -16.54 30.94
CA HIS A 31 -0.55 -15.99 29.65
C HIS A 31 -1.13 -14.60 29.91
N ASN A 32 -0.32 -13.57 29.67
CA ASN A 32 -0.81 -12.22 29.40
C ASN A 32 -1.70 -12.29 28.16
N HIS A 33 -2.95 -12.71 28.35
CA HIS A 33 -3.99 -12.51 27.36
C HIS A 33 -4.33 -11.03 27.47
N HIS A 34 -3.78 -10.25 26.54
CA HIS A 34 -4.15 -8.87 26.32
C HIS A 34 -5.60 -8.91 25.80
N ASP A 35 -6.58 -9.02 26.70
CA ASP A 35 -8.00 -8.81 26.41
C ASP A 35 -8.18 -7.33 26.09
N THR A 36 -7.81 -6.94 24.86
CA THR A 36 -8.34 -5.74 24.25
C THR A 36 -9.83 -5.98 24.07
N ASP A 37 -10.66 -5.41 24.94
CA ASP A 37 -12.09 -5.34 24.68
C ASP A 37 -12.29 -4.73 23.28
N PRO A 38 -12.89 -5.48 22.33
CA PRO A 38 -13.12 -5.01 20.98
C PRO A 38 -13.85 -3.67 20.93
N MET A 39 -14.75 -3.42 21.91
CA MET A 39 -15.46 -2.15 22.02
C MET A 39 -14.56 -0.99 22.40
N HIS A 40 -13.60 -1.19 23.31
CA HIS A 40 -12.61 -0.17 23.63
C HIS A 40 -11.73 0.18 22.42
N SER A 41 -11.23 -0.83 21.70
CA SER A 41 -10.41 -0.60 20.50
C SER A 41 -11.16 0.15 19.39
N TRP A 42 -12.47 -0.13 19.25
CA TRP A 42 -13.34 0.54 18.30
C TRP A 42 -13.58 2.00 18.66
N TRP A 43 -13.91 2.29 19.93
CA TRP A 43 -14.09 3.67 20.40
C TRP A 43 -12.81 4.50 20.33
N GLU A 44 -11.64 3.90 20.61
CA GLU A 44 -10.35 4.55 20.44
C GLU A 44 -10.08 4.92 18.97
N SER A 45 -10.43 4.05 18.03
CA SER A 45 -10.29 4.32 16.58
C SER A 45 -11.16 5.49 16.16
N ILE A 46 -12.43 5.50 16.57
CA ILE A 46 -13.38 6.58 16.26
C ILE A 46 -12.92 7.91 16.87
N SER A 47 -12.56 7.89 18.16
CA SER A 47 -12.11 9.10 18.88
C SER A 47 -10.86 9.69 18.25
N LYS A 48 -9.92 8.83 17.82
CA LYS A 48 -8.70 9.24 17.12
C LYS A 48 -8.99 9.80 15.72
N ALA A 49 -9.87 9.17 14.97
CA ALA A 49 -10.26 9.68 13.65
C ALA A 49 -10.98 11.03 13.76
N ARG A 50 -11.85 11.22 14.76
CA ARG A 50 -12.49 12.51 15.07
C ARG A 50 -11.46 13.60 15.37
N SER A 51 -10.54 13.34 16.30
CA SER A 51 -9.51 14.32 16.66
C SER A 51 -8.63 14.70 15.46
N ARG A 52 -8.30 13.73 14.59
CA ARG A 52 -7.56 14.01 13.35
C ARG A 52 -8.37 14.86 12.37
N ILE A 53 -9.68 14.64 12.23
CA ILE A 53 -10.54 15.43 11.34
C ILE A 53 -10.73 16.87 11.85
N HIS A 54 -10.94 17.07 13.15
CA HIS A 54 -11.01 18.44 13.69
C HIS A 54 -9.67 19.16 13.57
N LEU A 55 -8.55 18.47 13.83
CA LEU A 55 -7.22 19.05 13.60
C LEU A 55 -7.03 19.41 12.12
N LEU A 56 -7.46 18.53 11.21
CA LEU A 56 -7.45 18.82 9.78
C LEU A 56 -8.28 20.05 9.44
N SER A 57 -9.50 20.18 9.98
CA SER A 57 -10.34 21.38 9.78
C SER A 57 -9.66 22.67 10.25
N SER A 58 -8.79 22.62 11.26
CA SER A 58 -8.02 23.80 11.71
C SER A 58 -6.83 24.14 10.81
N LEU A 59 -6.31 23.17 10.06
CA LEU A 59 -5.14 23.33 9.20
C LEU A 59 -5.49 23.78 7.78
N LEU A 60 -6.67 23.40 7.28
CA LEU A 60 -7.07 23.84 5.97
C LEU A 60 -7.42 25.33 5.97
N PRO A 61 -7.09 26.06 4.89
CA PRO A 61 -7.61 27.40 4.72
C PRO A 61 -9.14 27.35 4.82
N PRO A 62 -9.79 28.38 5.38
CA PRO A 62 -11.25 28.50 5.39
C PRO A 62 -11.73 28.81 3.97
N SER A 63 -11.51 27.90 3.02
CA SER A 63 -11.81 28.12 1.60
C SER A 63 -13.31 28.21 1.33
N SER A 64 -14.16 27.79 2.27
CA SER A 64 -15.59 28.08 2.36
C SER A 64 -16.08 27.60 3.72
N SER A 65 -16.95 28.33 4.41
CA SER A 65 -17.60 27.86 5.65
C SER A 65 -18.29 26.49 5.49
N SER A 66 -18.67 26.13 4.26
CA SER A 66 -19.23 24.83 3.89
C SER A 66 -18.24 23.65 4.03
N THR A 67 -16.94 23.84 3.82
CA THR A 67 -15.95 22.76 3.93
C THR A 67 -15.68 22.42 5.39
N ALA A 68 -15.54 23.42 6.25
CA ALA A 68 -15.40 23.21 7.70
C ALA A 68 -16.64 22.52 8.29
N ALA A 69 -17.84 23.01 7.94
CA ALA A 69 -19.10 22.36 8.33
C ALA A 69 -19.22 20.91 7.80
N SER A 70 -18.70 20.65 6.59
CA SER A 70 -18.62 19.29 6.06
C SER A 70 -17.69 18.41 6.89
N LEU A 71 -16.49 18.89 7.24
CA LEU A 71 -15.52 18.14 8.04
C LEU A 71 -16.03 17.84 9.46
N ASP A 72 -16.71 18.78 10.10
CA ASP A 72 -17.35 18.54 11.41
C ASP A 72 -18.46 17.49 11.30
N SER A 73 -19.31 17.57 10.27
CA SER A 73 -20.33 16.53 10.02
C SER A 73 -19.73 15.15 9.74
N LEU A 74 -18.53 15.11 9.12
CA LEU A 74 -17.79 13.88 8.88
C LEU A 74 -17.22 13.30 10.17
N ALA A 75 -16.72 14.16 11.07
CA ALA A 75 -16.21 13.75 12.37
C ALA A 75 -17.33 13.10 13.21
N ASP A 76 -18.54 13.65 13.18
CA ASP A 76 -19.67 13.14 13.94
C ASP A 76 -20.22 11.80 13.45
N SER A 77 -19.85 11.36 12.23
CA SER A 77 -20.30 10.08 11.68
C SER A 77 -19.84 8.87 12.51
N ASP A 78 -20.51 7.72 12.32
CA ASP A 78 -20.17 6.45 12.98
C ASP A 78 -18.82 5.87 12.53
N ARG A 79 -18.35 6.27 11.34
CA ARG A 79 -17.07 5.83 10.73
C ARG A 79 -16.31 7.01 10.14
N PRO A 80 -15.80 7.92 10.99
CA PRO A 80 -15.18 9.19 10.56
C PRO A 80 -14.07 9.03 9.53
N ALA A 81 -13.15 8.07 9.73
CA ALA A 81 -12.04 7.83 8.81
C ALA A 81 -12.50 7.41 7.40
N ARG A 82 -13.57 6.61 7.32
CA ARG A 82 -14.12 6.12 6.06
C ARG A 82 -14.97 7.17 5.36
N SER A 83 -15.73 7.95 6.13
CA SER A 83 -16.43 9.14 5.64
C SER A 83 -15.45 10.14 5.02
N LEU A 84 -14.30 10.38 5.68
CA LEU A 84 -13.20 11.22 5.18
C LEU A 84 -12.64 10.69 3.85
N LEU A 85 -12.36 9.40 3.75
CA LEU A 85 -11.85 8.77 2.54
C LEU A 85 -12.83 8.93 1.35
N SER A 86 -14.14 8.88 1.60
CA SER A 86 -15.17 9.01 0.56
C SER A 86 -15.54 10.45 0.21
N SER A 87 -15.11 11.44 1.00
CA SER A 87 -15.53 12.83 0.83
C SER A 87 -14.70 13.55 -0.22
N PHE A 88 -15.37 13.90 -1.33
CA PHE A 88 -14.77 14.68 -2.40
C PHE A 88 -14.35 16.09 -1.95
N SER A 89 -15.14 16.75 -1.11
CA SER A 89 -14.84 18.11 -0.64
C SER A 89 -13.59 18.14 0.23
N ALA A 90 -13.44 17.16 1.12
CA ALA A 90 -12.23 16.99 1.93
C ALA A 90 -11.01 16.73 1.04
N TYR A 91 -11.12 15.77 0.11
CA TYR A 91 -10.03 15.46 -0.83
C TYR A 91 -9.61 16.67 -1.67
N SER A 92 -10.57 17.41 -2.23
CA SER A 92 -10.31 18.60 -3.05
C SER A 92 -9.63 19.71 -2.24
N ALA A 93 -10.05 19.94 -1.00
CA ALA A 93 -9.46 20.96 -0.15
C ALA A 93 -8.03 20.59 0.29
N LEU A 94 -7.79 19.33 0.69
CA LEU A 94 -6.44 18.85 1.04
C LEU A 94 -5.50 18.91 -0.16
N SER A 95 -5.93 18.39 -1.31
CA SER A 95 -5.13 18.37 -2.53
C SER A 95 -4.78 19.78 -3.02
N SER A 96 -5.71 20.74 -2.91
CA SER A 96 -5.46 22.14 -3.23
C SER A 96 -4.41 22.75 -2.29
N SER A 97 -4.50 22.45 -0.98
CA SER A 97 -3.55 22.96 0.00
C SER A 97 -2.14 22.36 -0.18
N LEU A 98 -2.04 21.05 -0.41
CA LEU A 98 -0.77 20.36 -0.71
C LEU A 98 -0.14 20.83 -2.03
N SER A 99 -0.96 21.22 -3.00
CA SER A 99 -0.49 21.76 -4.29
C SER A 99 0.04 23.19 -4.18
N SER A 100 -0.16 23.87 -3.05
CA SER A 100 0.38 25.22 -2.81
C SER A 100 1.90 25.24 -2.94
N PRO A 101 2.52 26.24 -3.59
CA PRO A 101 3.97 26.35 -3.75
C PRO A 101 4.74 26.38 -2.43
N LEU A 102 4.08 26.79 -1.34
CA LEU A 102 4.66 26.89 0.00
C LEU A 102 4.57 25.60 0.82
N SER A 103 3.82 24.60 0.35
CA SER A 103 3.65 23.32 1.04
C SER A 103 4.85 22.40 0.81
N GLY A 104 5.12 21.51 1.77
CA GLY A 104 6.19 20.51 1.69
C GLY A 104 7.40 20.79 2.57
N SER A 105 7.43 21.93 3.27
CA SER A 105 8.47 22.24 4.27
C SER A 105 8.43 21.28 5.46
N GLY A 106 9.55 21.11 6.16
CA GLY A 106 9.61 20.35 7.41
C GLY A 106 8.65 20.88 8.48
N ASP A 107 8.40 22.20 8.48
CA ASP A 107 7.48 22.86 9.41
C ASP A 107 6.02 22.92 8.88
N ASP A 108 5.72 22.29 7.74
CA ASP A 108 4.37 22.28 7.17
C ASP A 108 3.45 21.40 8.05
N PRO A 109 2.43 22.00 8.71
CA PRO A 109 1.56 21.25 9.61
C PRO A 109 0.70 20.21 8.87
N LEU A 110 0.46 20.37 7.57
CA LEU A 110 -0.23 19.34 6.77
C LEU A 110 0.66 18.13 6.51
N CYS A 111 1.96 18.34 6.29
CA CYS A 111 2.92 17.24 6.19
C CYS A 111 3.03 16.49 7.52
N GLN A 112 3.07 17.23 8.63
CA GLN A 112 3.03 16.64 9.97
C GLN A 112 1.73 15.86 10.19
N TRP A 113 0.58 16.42 9.80
CA TRP A 113 -0.71 15.73 9.90
C TRP A 113 -0.73 14.42 9.11
N LEU A 114 -0.22 14.40 7.88
CA LEU A 114 -0.12 13.19 7.05
C LEU A 114 0.78 12.13 7.69
N TYR A 115 1.96 12.53 8.17
CA TYR A 115 2.90 11.65 8.86
C TYR A 115 2.25 10.99 10.09
N GLU A 116 1.66 11.81 10.95
CA GLU A 116 1.02 11.39 12.19
C GLU A 116 -0.24 10.56 11.98
N THR A 117 -1.00 10.84 10.91
CA THR A 117 -2.19 10.08 10.55
C THR A 117 -1.80 8.69 10.02
N TYR A 118 -0.71 8.57 9.27
CA TYR A 118 -0.22 7.29 8.78
C TYR A 118 0.33 6.41 9.91
N GLN A 119 0.93 7.00 10.95
CA GLN A 119 1.41 6.26 12.11
C GLN A 119 0.29 5.74 13.03
N SER A 120 -0.96 6.10 12.76
CA SER A 120 -2.09 5.55 13.49
C SER A 120 -2.28 4.05 13.21
N SER A 121 -2.77 3.33 14.22
CA SER A 121 -3.14 1.91 14.11
C SER A 121 -4.40 1.68 13.25
N ASP A 122 -5.18 2.74 12.99
CA ASP A 122 -6.40 2.68 12.20
C ASP A 122 -6.07 2.47 10.72
N THR A 123 -6.67 1.46 10.11
CA THR A 123 -6.42 1.12 8.70
C THR A 123 -7.11 2.08 7.75
N ASP A 124 -8.31 2.58 8.09
CA ASP A 124 -9.03 3.54 7.25
C ASP A 124 -8.29 4.89 7.21
N LEU A 125 -7.74 5.36 8.34
CA LEU A 125 -6.90 6.57 8.37
C LEU A 125 -5.59 6.40 7.57
N ARG A 126 -4.95 5.23 7.65
CA ARG A 126 -3.78 4.93 6.81
C ARG A 126 -4.15 4.97 5.33
N LEU A 127 -5.30 4.41 4.93
CA LEU A 127 -5.79 4.45 3.55
C LEU A 127 -6.02 5.89 3.07
N VAL A 128 -6.50 6.79 3.93
CA VAL A 128 -6.62 8.22 3.60
C VAL A 128 -5.25 8.77 3.19
N VAL A 129 -4.19 8.58 3.99
CA VAL A 129 -2.85 9.06 3.64
C VAL A 129 -2.31 8.40 2.37
N LEU A 130 -2.49 7.08 2.24
CA LEU A 130 -2.06 6.32 1.07
C LEU A 130 -2.73 6.83 -0.23
N SER A 131 -3.97 7.32 -0.16
CA SER A 131 -4.68 7.88 -1.33
C SER A 131 -4.01 9.13 -1.91
N PHE A 132 -3.27 9.89 -1.09
CA PHE A 132 -2.56 11.10 -1.52
C PHE A 132 -1.13 10.82 -2.02
N ILE A 133 -0.62 9.58 -1.95
CA ILE A 133 0.74 9.24 -2.41
C ILE A 133 1.00 9.65 -3.87
N PRO A 134 0.11 9.35 -4.84
CA PRO A 134 0.38 9.71 -6.24
C PRO A 134 0.51 11.23 -6.40
N LEU A 135 -0.32 11.99 -5.68
CA LEU A 135 -0.28 13.44 -5.69
C LEU A 135 1.01 13.98 -5.04
N LEU A 136 1.35 13.52 -3.83
CA LEU A 136 2.59 13.91 -3.14
C LEU A 136 3.82 13.59 -3.98
N SER A 137 3.87 12.39 -4.55
CA SER A 137 5.00 11.94 -5.39
C SER A 137 5.14 12.79 -6.65
N GLY A 138 4.02 13.11 -7.31
CA GLY A 138 4.01 13.96 -8.50
C GLY A 138 4.49 15.39 -8.20
N ILE A 139 3.99 15.99 -7.12
CA ILE A 139 4.40 17.34 -6.69
C ILE A 139 5.88 17.36 -6.29
N TYR A 140 6.31 16.38 -5.49
CA TYR A 140 7.69 16.25 -5.05
C TYR A 140 8.66 16.14 -6.22
N LEU A 141 8.40 15.23 -7.18
CA LEU A 141 9.24 15.05 -8.36
C LEU A 141 9.25 16.28 -9.29
N SER A 142 8.14 17.02 -9.36
CA SER A 142 8.09 18.27 -10.12
C SER A 142 8.93 19.37 -9.47
N ARG A 143 8.91 19.46 -8.13
CA ARG A 143 9.60 20.52 -7.38
C ARG A 143 11.08 20.25 -7.16
N ILE A 144 11.49 18.98 -7.00
CA ILE A 144 12.92 18.64 -6.81
C ILE A 144 13.78 19.06 -8.01
N HIS A 145 13.23 18.99 -9.23
CA HIS A 145 13.91 19.45 -10.44
C HIS A 145 13.78 20.96 -10.68
N SER A 146 12.85 21.64 -9.99
CA SER A 146 12.62 23.08 -10.09
C SER A 146 13.20 23.85 -8.89
N SER A 147 14.00 23.17 -8.06
CA SER A 147 14.49 23.71 -6.79
C SER A 147 15.52 24.80 -7.03
N SER A 148 15.11 26.05 -6.75
CA SER A 148 15.95 27.24 -6.70
C SER A 148 16.08 27.69 -5.25
N ALA A 149 17.14 28.40 -4.90
CA ALA A 149 17.48 28.78 -3.53
C ALA A 149 16.39 29.60 -2.78
N SER A 150 15.36 30.10 -3.46
CA SER A 150 14.22 30.79 -2.82
C SER A 150 12.99 29.91 -2.57
N MET A 151 13.01 28.63 -2.94
CA MET A 151 11.90 27.71 -2.67
C MET A 151 11.99 27.11 -1.26
N PRO A 152 10.85 26.83 -0.62
CA PRO A 152 10.84 26.13 0.67
C PRO A 152 11.45 24.73 0.54
N SER A 153 12.02 24.23 1.64
CA SER A 153 12.50 22.85 1.72
C SER A 153 11.37 21.86 1.37
N LEU A 154 11.71 20.70 0.81
CA LEU A 154 10.76 19.60 0.57
C LEU A 154 10.80 18.54 1.68
N ALA A 155 11.44 18.87 2.81
CA ALA A 155 11.74 17.95 3.90
C ALA A 155 10.47 17.33 4.52
N GLY A 156 9.34 18.03 4.53
CA GLY A 156 8.06 17.50 5.01
C GLY A 156 7.52 16.40 4.11
N PHE A 157 7.56 16.58 2.78
CA PHE A 157 7.18 15.53 1.83
C PHE A 157 8.12 14.35 1.88
N GLU A 158 9.43 14.59 2.00
CA GLU A 158 10.43 13.53 2.16
C GLU A 158 10.18 12.72 3.42
N ALA A 159 9.89 13.36 4.56
CA ALA A 159 9.60 12.69 5.82
C ALA A 159 8.35 11.78 5.73
N VAL A 160 7.29 12.23 5.06
CA VAL A 160 6.09 11.43 4.83
C VAL A 160 6.42 10.23 3.92
N LEU A 161 7.05 10.46 2.76
CA LEU A 161 7.37 9.37 1.83
C LEU A 161 8.35 8.35 2.46
N LEU A 162 9.31 8.83 3.23
CA LEU A 162 10.28 7.98 3.92
C LEU A 162 9.64 7.16 5.04
N SER A 163 8.70 7.74 5.79
CA SER A 163 7.97 7.00 6.85
C SER A 163 7.09 5.90 6.27
N LEU A 164 6.41 6.17 5.15
CA LEU A 164 5.63 5.19 4.40
C LEU A 164 6.51 4.04 3.89
N TYR A 165 7.66 4.37 3.30
CA TYR A 165 8.61 3.37 2.83
C TYR A 165 9.20 2.54 3.98
N ALA A 166 9.57 3.17 5.09
CA ALA A 166 10.09 2.49 6.28
C ALA A 166 9.05 1.54 6.91
N ALA A 167 7.79 1.98 7.00
CA ALA A 167 6.71 1.13 7.50
C ALA A 167 6.44 -0.06 6.58
N GLU A 168 6.49 0.14 5.27
CA GLU A 168 6.29 -0.94 4.29
C GLU A 168 7.46 -1.93 4.25
N THR A 169 8.69 -1.47 4.39
CA THR A 169 9.86 -2.36 4.50
C THR A 169 9.83 -3.16 5.81
N LYS A 170 9.41 -2.53 6.91
CA LYS A 170 9.19 -3.20 8.20
C LYS A 170 8.05 -4.22 8.14
N SER A 171 6.91 -3.88 7.51
CA SER A 171 5.76 -4.78 7.35
C SER A 171 6.13 -6.05 6.58
N ARG A 172 7.03 -5.91 5.60
CA ARG A 172 7.54 -7.02 4.81
C ARG A 172 8.45 -7.94 5.61
N ALA A 173 9.09 -7.49 6.70
CA ALA A 173 10.06 -8.27 7.46
C ALA A 173 11.12 -8.96 6.56
N GLY A 174 11.56 -8.26 5.50
CA GLY A 174 12.47 -8.80 4.48
C GLY A 174 11.85 -9.79 3.48
N LYS A 175 10.54 -10.04 3.53
CA LYS A 175 9.84 -10.97 2.62
C LYS A 175 9.61 -10.32 1.24
N PRO A 176 10.06 -10.96 0.14
CA PRO A 176 9.72 -10.53 -1.22
C PRO A 176 8.22 -10.47 -1.48
N VAL A 177 7.79 -9.64 -2.44
CA VAL A 177 6.46 -9.72 -3.06
C VAL A 177 6.34 -11.01 -3.90
N LEU A 178 6.18 -12.15 -3.23
CA LEU A 178 6.07 -13.48 -3.87
C LEU A 178 4.94 -13.58 -4.91
N PRO A 179 3.75 -12.96 -4.73
CA PRO A 179 2.69 -12.99 -5.74
C PRO A 179 3.12 -12.37 -7.08
N VAL A 180 3.83 -11.23 -7.03
CA VAL A 180 4.30 -10.54 -8.24
C VAL A 180 5.34 -11.36 -8.97
N LEU A 181 6.25 -12.03 -8.26
CA LEU A 181 7.22 -12.94 -8.84
C LEU A 181 6.57 -14.11 -9.59
N ARG A 182 5.47 -14.67 -9.08
CA ARG A 182 4.71 -15.73 -9.77
C ARG A 182 4.03 -15.22 -11.04
N ILE A 183 3.39 -14.05 -10.96
CA ILE A 183 2.72 -13.44 -12.12
C ILE A 183 3.77 -13.13 -13.21
N LEU A 184 4.90 -12.53 -12.84
CA LEU A 184 5.98 -12.25 -13.77
C LEU A 184 6.57 -13.52 -14.36
N GLY A 185 6.73 -14.59 -13.57
CA GLY A 185 7.14 -15.90 -14.07
C GLY A 185 6.18 -16.46 -15.12
N HIS A 186 4.87 -16.30 -14.90
CA HIS A 186 3.87 -16.69 -15.89
C HIS A 186 3.92 -15.81 -17.15
N CYS A 187 4.00 -14.48 -17.01
CA CYS A 187 4.13 -13.56 -18.15
C CYS A 187 5.37 -13.85 -19.00
N LEU A 188 6.46 -14.29 -18.37
CA LEU A 188 7.72 -14.56 -19.03
C LEU A 188 7.78 -15.95 -19.71
N LEU A 189 7.22 -16.99 -19.07
CA LEU A 189 7.43 -18.39 -19.45
C LEU A 189 6.20 -19.08 -20.04
N ALA A 190 5.01 -18.48 -19.97
CA ALA A 190 3.84 -19.14 -20.53
C ALA A 190 3.92 -19.21 -22.08
N PRO A 191 3.58 -20.37 -22.67
CA PRO A 191 3.79 -20.64 -24.09
C PRO A 191 2.93 -19.78 -25.04
N LEU A 192 1.91 -19.11 -24.53
CA LEU A 192 0.92 -18.35 -25.32
C LEU A 192 1.05 -16.82 -25.18
N ASN A 193 2.10 -16.31 -24.55
CA ASN A 193 2.27 -14.86 -24.39
C ASN A 193 2.92 -14.23 -25.63
N ALA A 194 2.39 -13.07 -26.03
CA ALA A 194 3.01 -12.20 -27.01
C ALA A 194 4.42 -11.78 -26.57
N GLU A 195 5.32 -11.58 -27.52
CA GLU A 195 6.72 -11.26 -27.23
C GLU A 195 6.87 -9.93 -26.48
N GLU A 196 6.00 -8.95 -26.78
CA GLU A 196 5.93 -7.67 -26.05
C GLU A 196 5.67 -7.86 -24.54
N VAL A 197 4.81 -8.82 -24.19
CA VAL A 197 4.50 -9.14 -22.78
C VAL A 197 5.71 -9.76 -22.09
N LYS A 198 6.46 -10.61 -22.80
CA LYS A 198 7.70 -11.21 -22.26
C LYS A 198 8.79 -10.18 -22.08
N ASP A 199 8.92 -9.21 -22.98
CA ASP A 199 9.91 -8.14 -22.89
C ASP A 199 9.57 -7.16 -21.77
N ALA A 200 8.30 -6.76 -21.64
CA ALA A 200 7.80 -5.98 -20.52
C ALA A 200 8.02 -6.71 -19.18
N ALA A 201 7.73 -8.02 -19.13
CA ALA A 201 7.98 -8.84 -17.95
C ALA A 201 9.47 -8.94 -17.62
N SER A 202 10.35 -9.13 -18.62
CA SER A 202 11.81 -9.16 -18.43
C SER A 202 12.34 -7.84 -17.87
N MET A 203 11.81 -6.70 -18.33
CA MET A 203 12.13 -5.38 -17.77
C MET A 203 11.66 -5.25 -16.33
N ALA A 204 10.40 -5.64 -16.07
CA ALA A 204 9.81 -5.58 -14.73
C ALA A 204 10.59 -6.45 -13.71
N VAL A 205 11.01 -7.66 -14.09
CA VAL A 205 11.84 -8.53 -13.25
C VAL A 205 13.20 -7.90 -12.95
N ARG A 206 13.83 -7.22 -13.91
CA ARG A 206 15.10 -6.49 -13.70
C ARG A 206 14.95 -5.31 -12.75
N CYS A 207 13.88 -4.53 -12.89
CA CYS A 207 13.55 -3.45 -11.94
C CYS A 207 13.32 -4.02 -10.53
N LEU A 208 12.62 -5.16 -10.43
CA LEU A 208 12.38 -5.83 -9.16
C LEU A 208 13.67 -6.37 -8.54
N TYR A 209 14.61 -6.87 -9.33
CA TYR A 209 15.95 -7.27 -8.88
C TYR A 209 16.76 -6.07 -8.35
N ALA A 210 16.74 -4.94 -9.06
CA ALA A 210 17.42 -3.72 -8.61
C ALA A 210 16.85 -3.23 -7.27
N ARG A 211 15.51 -3.21 -7.15
CA ARG A 211 14.83 -2.85 -5.90
C ARG A 211 15.11 -3.85 -4.78
N ALA A 212 15.04 -5.14 -5.05
CA ALA A 212 15.38 -6.20 -4.09
C ALA A 212 16.82 -6.09 -3.57
N SER A 213 17.74 -5.64 -4.43
CA SER A 213 19.14 -5.41 -4.09
C SER A 213 19.30 -4.17 -3.20
N HIS A 214 18.58 -3.09 -3.51
CA HIS A 214 18.54 -1.87 -2.69
C HIS A 214 17.92 -2.15 -1.31
N ASP A 215 16.81 -2.90 -1.28
CA ASP A 215 16.09 -3.26 -0.06
C ASP A 215 16.81 -4.38 0.74
N LEU A 216 17.98 -4.86 0.28
CA LEU A 216 18.77 -5.94 0.87
C LEU A 216 17.92 -7.17 1.27
N ALA A 217 16.99 -7.56 0.40
CA ALA A 217 16.09 -8.69 0.63
C ALA A 217 16.63 -9.98 -0.04
N PRO A 218 17.39 -10.84 0.67
CA PRO A 218 18.15 -11.93 0.04
C PRO A 218 17.26 -12.93 -0.70
N GLN A 219 16.06 -13.22 -0.18
CA GLN A 219 15.10 -14.12 -0.83
C GLN A 219 14.56 -13.53 -2.14
N ALA A 220 14.34 -12.21 -2.17
CA ALA A 220 13.88 -11.50 -3.36
C ALA A 220 14.96 -11.44 -4.44
N ILE A 221 16.20 -11.18 -4.03
CA ILE A 221 17.39 -11.17 -4.91
C ILE A 221 17.57 -12.53 -5.56
N LEU A 222 17.51 -13.62 -4.77
CA LEU A 222 17.65 -14.98 -5.30
C LEU A 222 16.52 -15.33 -6.28
N ALA A 223 15.26 -15.04 -5.92
CA ALA A 223 14.11 -15.35 -6.77
C ALA A 223 14.15 -14.58 -8.10
N THR A 224 14.39 -13.27 -8.06
CA THR A 224 14.48 -12.43 -9.26
C THR A 224 15.68 -12.79 -10.13
N ARG A 225 16.85 -13.05 -9.52
CA ARG A 225 18.05 -13.49 -10.26
C ARG A 225 17.84 -14.84 -10.94
N SER A 226 17.21 -15.79 -10.26
CA SER A 226 16.87 -17.09 -10.84
C SER A 226 15.95 -16.93 -12.06
N LEU A 227 14.94 -16.05 -11.95
CA LEU A 227 14.01 -15.79 -13.05
C LEU A 227 14.70 -15.11 -14.24
N ILE A 228 15.60 -14.16 -14.00
CA ILE A 228 16.43 -13.51 -15.05
C ILE A 228 17.32 -14.54 -15.77
N GLN A 229 17.93 -15.47 -15.03
CA GLN A 229 18.75 -16.53 -15.65
C GLN A 229 17.89 -17.48 -16.50
N LEU A 230 16.70 -17.81 -16.03
CA LEU A 230 15.78 -18.69 -16.74
C LEU A 230 15.25 -18.02 -18.02
N ASP A 231 14.97 -16.72 -17.97
CA ASP A 231 14.66 -15.87 -19.13
C ASP A 231 15.75 -15.92 -20.21
N LYS A 232 17.01 -15.71 -19.81
CA LYS A 232 18.17 -15.75 -20.71
C LYS A 232 18.30 -17.11 -21.38
N ARG A 233 18.24 -18.19 -20.59
CA ARG A 233 18.31 -19.57 -21.11
C ARG A 233 17.17 -19.90 -22.06
N ALA A 234 15.95 -19.44 -21.75
CA ALA A 234 14.79 -19.64 -22.62
C ALA A 234 15.00 -18.95 -23.98
N ARG A 235 15.46 -17.69 -24.00
CA ARG A 235 15.76 -16.99 -25.26
C ARG A 235 16.94 -17.61 -26.02
N GLU A 236 17.98 -18.06 -25.32
CA GLU A 236 19.10 -18.79 -25.93
C GLU A 236 18.62 -20.08 -26.60
N SER A 237 17.76 -20.86 -25.92
CA SER A 237 17.18 -22.08 -26.50
C SER A 237 16.30 -21.79 -27.72
N ALA A 238 15.46 -20.75 -27.67
CA ALA A 238 14.63 -20.35 -28.80
C ALA A 238 15.46 -19.90 -30.01
N ARG A 239 16.54 -19.14 -29.77
CA ARG A 239 17.50 -18.76 -30.82
C ARG A 239 18.20 -19.98 -31.42
N ALA A 240 18.65 -20.92 -30.59
CA ALA A 240 19.28 -22.15 -31.05
C ALA A 240 18.32 -23.00 -31.91
N THR A 241 17.05 -23.14 -31.51
CA THR A 241 16.03 -23.83 -32.31
C THR A 241 15.79 -23.12 -33.63
N ALA A 242 15.67 -21.79 -33.65
CA ALA A 242 15.47 -21.02 -34.87
C ALA A 242 16.67 -21.16 -35.84
N MET A 243 17.91 -21.15 -35.33
CA MET A 243 19.11 -21.38 -36.13
C MET A 243 19.16 -22.80 -36.69
N ALA A 244 18.79 -23.82 -35.90
CA ALA A 244 18.70 -25.19 -36.37
C ALA A 244 17.65 -25.37 -37.48
N THR A 245 16.48 -24.74 -37.34
CA THR A 245 15.43 -24.75 -38.37
C THR A 245 15.89 -24.04 -39.65
N ALA A 246 16.55 -22.88 -39.52
CA ALA A 246 17.08 -22.15 -40.68
C ALA A 246 18.13 -22.95 -41.46
N VAL A 247 19.02 -23.67 -40.76
CA VAL A 247 20.02 -24.55 -41.39
C VAL A 247 19.35 -25.74 -42.10
N SER A 248 18.32 -26.34 -41.51
CA SER A 248 17.60 -27.45 -42.16
C SER A 248 16.83 -27.04 -43.42
N ASN A 249 16.28 -25.82 -43.46
CA ASN A 249 15.50 -25.32 -44.60
C ASN A 249 16.37 -24.89 -45.79
N ALA A 250 17.67 -24.67 -45.58
CA ALA A 250 18.63 -24.38 -46.66
C ALA A 250 19.05 -25.64 -47.46
N ASN A 251 18.79 -26.85 -46.94
CA ASN A 251 19.29 -28.11 -47.49
C ASN A 251 18.29 -28.87 -48.37
N THR A 252 17.14 -28.30 -48.76
CA THR A 252 16.21 -28.96 -49.71
C THR A 252 16.63 -28.69 -51.17
N PRO A 253 17.00 -29.71 -51.98
CA PRO A 253 17.33 -29.53 -53.38
C PRO A 253 16.05 -29.20 -54.17
N SER A 254 16.02 -28.06 -54.86
CA SER A 254 14.88 -27.67 -55.68
C SER A 254 14.78 -28.60 -56.90
N LYS A 255 13.68 -29.35 -57.01
CA LYS A 255 13.39 -30.13 -58.23
C LYS A 255 13.05 -29.16 -59.36
N ALA A 256 13.84 -29.21 -60.43
CA ALA A 256 13.60 -28.44 -61.66
C ALA A 256 12.19 -28.72 -62.23
N LYS A 257 11.43 -27.64 -62.44
CA LYS A 257 10.09 -27.65 -63.03
C LYS A 257 10.20 -27.89 -64.55
N LYS A 258 9.52 -28.94 -65.03
CA LYS A 258 9.47 -29.38 -66.45
C LYS A 258 8.71 -28.34 -67.30
N PRO A 259 9.14 -28.00 -68.53
CA PRO A 259 8.45 -26.98 -69.34
C PRO A 259 7.18 -27.55 -70.00
N GLU A 260 6.07 -26.84 -69.90
CA GLU A 260 4.82 -27.11 -70.60
C GLU A 260 4.96 -26.72 -72.08
N ILE A 261 4.62 -27.66 -72.97
CA ILE A 261 4.60 -27.48 -74.42
C ILE A 261 3.30 -26.77 -74.81
N LEU A 262 3.44 -25.60 -75.45
CA LEU A 262 2.37 -24.86 -76.10
C LEU A 262 1.85 -25.63 -77.32
N LEU A 263 0.58 -26.00 -77.32
CA LEU A 263 -0.14 -26.45 -78.51
C LEU A 263 -1.06 -25.33 -79.02
N VAL A 264 -0.63 -24.70 -80.11
CA VAL A 264 -1.44 -23.86 -81.00
C VAL A 264 -2.22 -24.76 -81.96
N SER A 265 -3.49 -24.45 -82.19
CA SER A 265 -4.27 -24.73 -83.41
C SER A 265 -5.54 -23.88 -83.33
N LYS A 266 -5.58 -22.75 -84.06
CA LYS A 266 -6.07 -22.52 -85.43
C LYS A 266 -7.60 -22.45 -85.49
#